data_AF-A0A5P1FRJ7-F1
#
_entry.id   AF-A0A5P1FRJ7-F1
#
_cell.length_a   1.000
_cell.length_b   1.000
_cell.length_c   1.000
_cell.angle_alpha   90.00
_cell.angle_beta   90.00
_cell.angle_gamma   90.00
#
_symmetry.space_group_name_H-M   'P 1'
#
loop_
_entity.id
_entity.type
_entity.pdbx_description
1 polymer ?
#
loop_
_entity_poly.entity_id
_entity_poly.type
_entity_poly.pdbx_seq_one_letter_code
_entity_poly.pdbx_strand_id
1 'polypeptide(L)'
;MTEAMIRKKPGMASVREMPVLQDGPPPGGFAPARYARRIPTSRIHGRSRRFLLGHVPGRQGQQDPQLKCRFDSIMVDLVVVVVHEGLFLKDVKALKEEKYAARRAILPMLQAEEDERQAP
;
A
#
# COMPACT_ATOMS: atom_id res chain seq x y z
N MET A 1 -56.45 30.62 12.91
CA MET A 1 -57.07 31.38 11.81
C MET A 1 -56.25 32.60 11.34
N THR A 2 -55.14 32.97 12.00
CA THR A 2 -54.32 34.15 11.62
C THR A 2 -53.20 33.83 10.63
N GLU A 3 -52.71 32.59 10.61
CA GLU A 3 -51.63 32.13 9.72
C GLU A 3 -51.97 32.31 8.24
N ALA A 4 -53.24 32.11 7.90
CA ALA A 4 -53.78 32.34 6.57
C ALA A 4 -53.73 33.81 6.13
N MET A 5 -53.50 34.78 7.03
CA MET A 5 -53.27 36.20 6.69
C MET A 5 -51.79 36.55 6.53
N ILE A 6 -50.93 35.85 7.25
CA ILE A 6 -49.48 36.13 7.29
C ILE A 6 -48.77 35.53 6.07
N ARG A 7 -49.16 34.32 5.64
CA ARG A 7 -48.51 33.58 4.55
C ARG A 7 -49.26 33.71 3.21
N LYS A 8 -50.09 34.73 3.02
CA LYS A 8 -50.93 34.88 1.81
C LYS A 8 -50.08 35.03 0.54
N LYS A 9 -50.42 34.27 -0.50
CA LYS A 9 -50.03 34.56 -1.88
C LYS A 9 -51.23 35.15 -2.64
N PRO A 10 -51.01 36.14 -3.53
CA PRO A 10 -52.10 36.66 -4.37
C PRO A 10 -52.67 35.54 -5.24
N GLY A 11 -54.00 35.36 -5.23
CA GLY A 11 -54.71 34.35 -6.03
C GLY A 11 -55.03 33.02 -5.34
N MET A 12 -54.79 32.86 -4.03
CA MET A 12 -55.16 31.64 -3.30
C MET A 12 -56.68 31.50 -3.14
N ALA A 13 -57.24 30.37 -3.56
CA ALA A 13 -58.67 30.05 -3.43
C ALA A 13 -58.98 29.27 -2.14
N SER A 14 -57.97 28.62 -1.54
CA SER A 14 -58.13 27.75 -0.38
C SER A 14 -56.93 27.80 0.56
N VAL A 15 -57.18 27.50 1.85
CA VAL A 15 -56.14 27.42 2.89
C VAL A 15 -55.08 26.35 2.57
N ARG A 16 -55.43 25.32 1.78
CA ARG A 16 -54.49 24.24 1.39
C ARG A 16 -53.35 24.71 0.47
N GLU A 17 -53.56 25.81 -0.24
CA GLU A 17 -52.59 26.38 -1.19
C GLU A 17 -51.60 27.34 -0.51
N MET A 18 -51.68 27.46 0.82
CA MET A 18 -50.82 28.34 1.59
C MET A 18 -49.37 27.91 1.44
N PRO A 19 -48.46 28.83 1.08
CA PRO A 19 -47.06 28.49 0.95
C PRO A 19 -46.46 28.03 2.27
N VAL A 20 -45.82 26.87 2.20
CA VAL A 20 -44.92 26.38 3.24
C VAL A 20 -43.53 26.39 2.63
N LEU A 21 -42.65 27.21 3.18
CA LEU A 21 -41.23 27.16 2.87
C LEU A 21 -40.62 26.09 3.76
N GLN A 22 -40.39 24.90 3.20
CA GLN A 22 -39.70 23.82 3.89
C GLN A 22 -38.23 23.85 3.47
N ASP A 23 -37.33 23.92 4.45
CA ASP A 23 -35.90 23.73 4.24
C ASP A 23 -35.63 22.24 4.00
N GLY A 24 -36.02 21.79 2.81
CA GLY A 24 -35.76 20.46 2.31
C GLY A 24 -34.50 20.43 1.44
N PRO A 25 -33.90 19.24 1.25
CA PRO A 25 -32.85 19.09 0.24
C PRO A 25 -33.38 19.59 -1.12
N PRO A 26 -32.51 20.19 -1.94
CA PRO A 26 -32.93 20.67 -3.26
C PRO A 26 -33.52 19.52 -4.07
N PRO A 27 -34.45 19.78 -5.00
CA PRO A 27 -34.96 18.76 -5.90
C PRO A 27 -33.80 18.18 -6.70
N GLY A 28 -33.45 16.91 -6.43
CA GLY A 28 -32.23 16.27 -6.90
C GLY A 28 -31.28 15.79 -5.80
N GLY A 29 -31.54 16.14 -4.54
CA GLY A 29 -30.75 15.71 -3.39
C GLY A 29 -29.38 16.36 -3.31
N PHE A 30 -28.57 15.94 -2.34
CA PHE A 30 -27.17 16.35 -2.24
C PHE A 30 -26.27 15.43 -3.06
N ALA A 31 -25.15 15.98 -3.55
CA ALA A 31 -24.13 15.19 -4.23
C ALA A 31 -23.63 14.05 -3.32
N PRO A 32 -23.30 12.87 -3.87
CA PRO A 32 -22.87 11.72 -3.07
C PRO A 32 -21.58 12.04 -2.32
N ALA A 33 -21.68 12.18 -0.99
CA ALA A 33 -20.54 12.43 -0.13
C ALA A 33 -19.70 11.16 0.04
N ARG A 34 -18.37 11.30 -0.07
CA ARG A 34 -17.44 10.20 0.14
C ARG A 34 -17.10 10.10 1.62
N TYR A 35 -17.53 9.04 2.28
CA TYR A 35 -17.23 8.79 3.69
C TYR A 35 -15.93 8.00 3.89
N ALA A 36 -15.53 7.19 2.90
CA ALA A 36 -14.37 6.30 3.00
C ALA A 36 -13.11 6.88 2.36
N ARG A 37 -11.98 6.69 3.04
CA ARG A 37 -10.65 6.96 2.47
C ARG A 37 -10.41 6.01 1.29
N ARG A 38 -10.01 6.56 0.14
CA ARG A 38 -9.49 5.76 -1.00
C ARG A 38 -7.99 5.98 -1.11
N ILE A 39 -7.24 4.89 -0.99
CA ILE A 39 -5.79 4.87 -1.14
C ILE A 39 -5.50 4.44 -2.59
N PRO A 40 -5.08 5.36 -3.49
CA PRO A 40 -4.74 4.98 -4.86
C PRO A 40 -3.40 4.25 -4.88
N THR A 41 -3.39 2.99 -5.33
CA THR A 41 -2.19 2.14 -5.42
C THR A 41 -1.47 2.24 -6.77
N SER A 42 -1.82 3.22 -7.62
CA SER A 42 -1.34 3.34 -9.02
C SER A 42 0.14 3.71 -9.18
N ARG A 43 0.94 3.68 -8.10
CA ARG A 43 2.31 4.20 -8.10
C ARG A 43 3.37 3.30 -7.47
N ILE A 44 3.04 2.06 -7.10
CA ILE A 44 4.04 1.11 -6.61
C ILE A 44 3.81 -0.27 -7.25
N HIS A 45 4.33 -0.41 -8.47
CA HIS A 45 4.81 -1.70 -8.97
C HIS A 45 6.34 -1.55 -9.06
N GLY A 46 7.07 -2.49 -8.46
CA GLY A 46 8.46 -2.36 -8.00
C GLY A 46 9.58 -2.14 -9.03
N ARG A 47 9.34 -1.60 -10.22
CA ARG A 47 10.37 -1.16 -11.16
C ARG A 47 9.84 0.05 -11.95
N SER A 48 10.70 1.03 -12.19
CA SER A 48 10.49 2.13 -13.15
C SER A 48 9.78 3.40 -12.67
N ARG A 49 10.48 4.23 -11.90
CA ARG A 49 10.28 5.69 -11.91
C ARG A 49 11.56 6.52 -11.95
N ARG A 50 12.69 5.90 -12.27
CA ARG A 50 14.01 6.56 -12.40
C ARG A 50 14.68 6.32 -13.77
N PHE A 51 13.89 6.11 -14.82
CA PHE A 51 14.45 5.87 -16.17
C PHE A 51 13.81 6.71 -17.29
N LEU A 52 12.83 7.57 -16.99
CA LEU A 52 12.06 8.30 -18.02
C LEU A 52 12.15 9.82 -17.92
N LEU A 53 13.20 10.37 -17.31
CA LEU A 53 13.59 11.78 -17.47
C LEU A 53 14.96 11.79 -18.17
N GLY A 54 14.97 11.44 -19.46
CA GLY A 54 16.19 11.40 -20.26
C GLY A 54 15.98 10.90 -21.68
N HIS A 55 15.93 11.87 -22.61
CA HIS A 55 16.12 11.79 -24.07
C HIS A 55 15.06 11.12 -24.96
N VAL A 56 14.34 11.96 -25.73
CA VAL A 56 13.66 11.62 -27.00
C VAL A 56 14.71 11.67 -28.12
N PRO A 57 14.89 10.59 -28.92
CA PRO A 57 14.59 10.73 -30.35
C PRO A 57 14.08 9.44 -31.04
N GLY A 58 13.20 9.63 -32.03
CA GLY A 58 13.19 8.83 -33.29
C GLY A 58 12.57 7.43 -33.29
N ARG A 59 11.36 7.30 -33.85
CA ARG A 59 10.79 6.04 -34.38
C ARG A 59 11.64 5.52 -35.55
N GLN A 60 11.84 4.19 -35.63
CA GLN A 60 11.52 3.33 -36.78
C GLN A 60 12.01 1.89 -36.56
N GLY A 61 11.25 0.89 -37.05
CA GLY A 61 11.75 -0.46 -37.30
C GLY A 61 11.08 -1.58 -36.51
N GLN A 62 10.02 -2.14 -37.09
CA GLN A 62 9.30 -3.34 -36.67
C GLN A 62 10.08 -4.60 -37.12
N GLN A 63 10.76 -5.26 -36.18
CA GLN A 63 11.11 -6.69 -36.22
C GLN A 63 11.13 -7.12 -34.76
N ASP A 64 10.18 -7.93 -34.29
CA ASP A 64 10.06 -8.28 -32.88
C ASP A 64 11.31 -8.99 -32.34
N PRO A 65 12.17 -8.31 -31.56
CA PRO A 65 13.33 -8.91 -30.88
C PRO A 65 12.93 -9.44 -29.49
N GLN A 66 11.64 -9.30 -29.14
CA GLN A 66 11.12 -9.44 -27.78
C GLN A 66 11.34 -10.83 -27.18
N LEU A 67 11.39 -11.89 -27.99
CA LEU A 67 11.59 -13.24 -27.45
C LEU A 67 13.07 -13.49 -27.06
N LYS A 68 14.02 -12.90 -27.79
CA LYS A 68 15.46 -13.03 -27.51
C LYS A 68 15.89 -12.14 -26.33
N CYS A 69 15.41 -10.89 -26.29
CA CYS A 69 15.66 -9.98 -25.17
C CYS A 69 14.96 -10.42 -23.87
N ARG A 70 13.81 -11.12 -23.94
CA ARG A 70 13.17 -11.71 -22.74
C ARG A 70 13.97 -12.87 -22.17
N PHE A 71 14.48 -13.77 -23.01
CA PHE A 71 15.30 -14.89 -22.54
C PHE A 71 16.60 -14.41 -21.89
N ASP A 72 17.28 -13.44 -22.50
CA ASP A 72 18.51 -12.87 -21.94
C ASP A 72 18.24 -12.11 -20.64
N SER A 73 17.14 -11.34 -20.55
CA SER A 73 16.80 -10.60 -19.33
C SER A 73 16.34 -11.49 -18.18
N ILE A 74 15.63 -12.60 -18.47
CA ILE A 74 15.22 -13.58 -17.45
C ILE A 74 16.44 -14.33 -16.89
N MET A 75 17.39 -14.70 -17.75
CA MET A 75 18.64 -15.35 -17.31
C MET A 75 19.48 -14.43 -16.43
N VAL A 76 19.60 -13.14 -16.76
CA VAL A 76 20.33 -12.16 -15.94
C VAL A 76 19.61 -11.91 -14.60
N ASP A 77 18.28 -11.76 -14.59
CA ASP A 77 17.51 -11.60 -13.35
C ASP A 77 17.62 -12.86 -12.45
N LEU A 78 17.60 -14.08 -13.02
CA LEU A 78 17.75 -15.32 -12.27
C LEU A 78 19.15 -15.46 -11.65
N VAL A 79 20.21 -15.11 -12.40
CA VAL A 79 21.59 -15.15 -11.90
C VAL A 79 21.79 -14.15 -10.76
N VAL A 80 21.24 -12.93 -10.86
CA VAL A 80 21.33 -11.93 -9.79
C VAL A 80 20.60 -12.40 -8.53
N VAL A 81 19.42 -13.00 -8.66
CA VAL A 81 18.67 -13.55 -7.51
C VAL A 81 19.44 -14.70 -6.85
N VAL A 82 19.95 -15.66 -7.63
CA VAL A 82 20.70 -16.80 -7.08
C VAL A 82 21.99 -16.35 -6.38
N VAL A 83 22.70 -15.37 -6.92
CA VAL A 83 23.92 -14.82 -6.30
C VAL A 83 23.59 -14.02 -5.02
N HIS A 84 22.52 -13.23 -5.01
CA HIS A 84 22.13 -12.43 -3.85
C HIS A 84 21.62 -13.32 -2.69
N GLU A 85 20.75 -14.29 -2.98
CA GLU A 85 20.31 -15.28 -2.00
C GLU A 85 21.53 -16.10 -1.48
N GLY A 86 22.43 -16.50 -2.37
CA GLY A 86 23.65 -17.22 -1.99
C GLY A 86 24.62 -16.42 -1.10
N LEU A 87 24.65 -15.09 -1.22
CA LEU A 87 25.43 -14.21 -0.33
C LEU A 87 24.70 -14.01 1.01
N PHE A 88 23.40 -13.80 1.00
CA PHE A 88 22.60 -13.64 2.23
C PHE A 88 22.65 -14.87 3.13
N LEU A 89 22.62 -16.09 2.55
CA LEU A 89 22.77 -17.32 3.33
C LEU A 89 24.15 -17.44 4.01
N LYS A 90 25.22 -16.90 3.42
CA LYS A 90 26.56 -16.90 4.04
C LYS A 90 26.60 -15.99 5.26
N ASP A 91 26.01 -14.81 5.15
CA ASP A 91 25.96 -13.84 6.25
C ASP A 91 25.12 -14.39 7.42
N VAL A 92 23.98 -15.02 7.15
CA VAL A 92 23.15 -15.65 8.20
C VAL A 92 23.89 -16.83 8.84
N LYS A 93 24.66 -17.62 8.08
CA LYS A 93 25.45 -18.73 8.61
C LYS A 93 26.58 -18.22 9.51
N ALA A 94 27.29 -17.19 9.09
CA ALA A 94 28.36 -16.54 9.89
C ALA A 94 27.82 -16.01 11.22
N LEU A 95 26.71 -15.26 11.20
CA LEU A 95 26.05 -14.75 12.42
C LEU A 95 25.56 -15.86 13.35
N LYS A 96 25.12 -16.99 12.78
CA LYS A 96 24.68 -18.15 13.56
C LYS A 96 25.86 -18.86 14.23
N GLU A 97 26.98 -18.97 13.54
CA GLU A 97 28.22 -19.53 14.08
C GLU A 97 28.80 -18.67 15.20
N GLU A 98 28.81 -17.34 15.06
CA GLU A 98 29.19 -16.42 16.13
C GLU A 98 28.30 -16.57 17.37
N LYS A 99 26.99 -16.69 17.18
CA LYS A 99 26.03 -16.93 18.27
C LYS A 99 26.26 -18.27 18.97
N TYR A 100 26.57 -19.33 18.24
CA TYR A 100 26.88 -20.63 18.83
C TYR A 100 28.26 -20.65 19.52
N ALA A 101 29.24 -19.92 18.99
CA ALA A 101 30.56 -19.75 19.61
C ALA A 101 30.42 -19.02 20.96
N ALA A 102 29.66 -17.93 21.02
CA ALA A 102 29.38 -17.21 22.26
C ALA A 102 28.68 -18.09 23.30
N ARG A 103 27.69 -18.90 22.88
CA ARG A 103 27.01 -19.86 23.77
C ARG A 103 27.98 -20.92 24.31
N ARG A 104 28.86 -21.47 23.46
CA ARG A 104 29.86 -22.46 23.87
C ARG A 104 30.91 -21.86 24.82
N ALA A 105 31.27 -20.60 24.64
CA ALA A 105 32.23 -19.92 25.52
C ALA A 105 31.71 -19.76 26.96
N ILE A 106 30.40 -19.57 27.12
CA ILE A 106 29.76 -19.35 28.44
C ILE A 106 29.32 -20.68 29.09
N LEU A 107 29.18 -21.75 28.29
CA LEU A 107 28.69 -23.05 28.74
C LEU A 107 29.43 -23.63 29.96
N PRO A 108 30.77 -23.57 30.07
CA PRO A 108 31.47 -24.09 31.24
C PRO A 108 31.11 -23.38 32.56
N MET A 109 30.87 -22.06 32.50
CA MET A 109 30.46 -21.28 33.68
C MET A 109 29.03 -21.63 34.11
N LEU A 110 28.12 -21.79 33.15
CA LEU A 110 26.75 -22.20 33.42
C LEU A 110 26.67 -23.63 33.95
N GLN A 111 27.51 -24.52 33.45
CA GLN A 111 27.58 -25.91 33.93
C GLN A 111 28.04 -25.95 35.39
N ALA A 112 29.07 -25.15 35.75
CA ALA A 112 29.52 -25.06 37.14
C ALA A 112 28.42 -24.54 38.09
N GLU A 113 27.64 -23.55 37.66
CA GLU A 113 26.50 -23.04 38.45
C GLU A 113 25.36 -24.06 38.58
N GLU A 114 25.11 -24.85 37.53
CA GLU A 114 24.12 -25.92 37.56
C GLU A 114 24.56 -27.10 38.43
N ASP A 115 25.85 -27.47 38.36
CA ASP A 115 26.44 -28.52 39.19
C ASP A 115 26.44 -28.13 40.69
N GLU A 116 26.68 -26.86 41.05
CA GLU A 116 26.54 -26.35 42.43
C GLU A 116 25.09 -26.41 42.94
N ARG A 117 24.10 -26.22 42.07
CA ARG A 117 22.67 -26.36 42.43
C ARG A 117 22.24 -27.82 42.59
N GLN A 118 22.90 -28.74 41.91
CA GLN A 118 22.60 -30.18 41.94
C GLN A 118 23.47 -30.97 42.92
N ALA A 119 24.50 -30.35 43.51
CA ALA A 119 25.26 -30.93 44.60
C ALA A 119 24.35 -31.10 45.85
N PRO A 120 24.35 -32.28 46.50
CA PRO A 120 23.50 -32.59 47.65
C PRO A 120 23.90 -31.86 48.94
#